data_AF-A0A2T0YDM2-F1
#
_entry.id   AF-A0A2T0YDM2-F1
#
_cell.length_a   1.000
_cell.length_b   1.000
_cell.length_c   1.000
_cell.angle_alpha   90.00
_cell.angle_beta   90.00
_cell.angle_gamma   90.00
#
_symmetry.space_group_name_H-M   'P 1'
#
loop_
_entity.id
_entity.type
_entity.pdbx_description
1 polymer ?
#
loop_
_entity_poly.entity_id
_entity_poly.type
_entity_poly.pdbx_seq_one_letter_code
_entity_poly.pdbx_strand_id
1 'polypeptide(L)' 'MIGDRMDTDILAGIEVGRHTVLVMIEISSRASIADFPFRPNQIVNGVYELLDDPVDRDDDSQ' A
#
# COMPACT_ATOMS: atom_id res chain seq x y z
N MET A 1 -4.45 3.59 -6.70
CA MET A 1 -5.08 3.34 -5.41
C MET A 1 -4.00 2.84 -4.48
N ILE A 2 -3.82 3.48 -3.33
CA ILE A 2 -2.84 3.08 -2.31
C ILE A 2 -3.67 2.86 -1.05
N GLY A 3 -3.48 1.72 -0.37
CA GLY A 3 -4.24 1.39 0.83
C GLY A 3 -3.64 0.22 1.59
N ASP A 4 -4.21 -0.09 2.73
CA ASP A 4 -3.73 -1.10 3.68
C ASP A 4 -4.66 -2.31 3.79
N ARG A 5 -5.84 -2.26 3.14
CA ARG A 5 -6.84 -3.33 3.17
C ARG A 5 -7.13 -3.93 1.79
N MET A 6 -7.10 -5.26 1.74
CA MET A 6 -7.41 -6.03 0.52
C MET A 6 -8.90 -5.93 0.11
N ASP A 7 -9.81 -6.03 1.08
CA ASP A 7 -11.26 -6.11 0.86
C ASP A 7 -11.92 -4.78 0.50
N THR A 8 -11.27 -3.66 0.78
CA THR A 8 -11.75 -2.32 0.44
C THR A 8 -10.87 -1.65 -0.61
N ASP A 9 -9.62 -1.35 -0.28
CA ASP A 9 -8.81 -0.45 -1.11
C ASP A 9 -8.36 -1.12 -2.40
N ILE A 10 -7.89 -2.35 -2.29
CA ILE A 10 -7.41 -3.11 -3.46
C ILE A 10 -8.59 -3.51 -4.34
N LEU A 11 -9.68 -3.99 -3.76
CA LEU A 11 -10.90 -4.32 -4.50
C LEU A 11 -11.44 -3.09 -5.25
N ALA A 12 -11.62 -1.95 -4.58
CA ALA A 12 -12.11 -0.73 -5.20
C ALA A 12 -11.18 -0.24 -6.32
N GLY A 13 -9.86 -0.33 -6.12
CA GLY A 13 -8.88 0.04 -7.15
C GLY A 13 -8.96 -0.85 -8.40
N ILE A 14 -9.17 -2.15 -8.22
CA ILE A 14 -9.36 -3.12 -9.31
C ILE A 14 -10.67 -2.85 -10.05
N GLU A 15 -11.77 -2.60 -9.34
CA GLU A 15 -13.10 -2.34 -9.93
C GLU A 15 -13.09 -1.14 -10.88
N VAL A 16 -12.22 -0.14 -10.64
CA VAL A 16 -12.06 1.03 -11.51
C VAL A 16 -10.87 0.92 -12.49
N GLY A 17 -10.21 -0.25 -12.55
CA GLY A 17 -9.09 -0.50 -13.44
C GLY A 17 -7.84 0.34 -13.15
N ARG A 18 -7.62 0.74 -11.88
CA ARG A 18 -6.45 1.53 -11.49
C ARG A 18 -5.34 0.66 -10.91
N HIS A 19 -4.11 1.14 -11.04
CA HIS A 19 -2.95 0.55 -10.39
C HIS A 19 -3.14 0.57 -8.85
N THR A 20 -2.89 -0.56 -8.20
CA THR A 20 -3.12 -0.78 -6.77
C THR A 20 -1.81 -1.07 -6.03
N VAL A 21 -1.61 -0.39 -4.90
CA VAL A 21 -0.46 -0.59 -4.01
C VAL A 21 -0.99 -0.94 -2.62
N LEU A 22 -0.56 -2.09 -2.08
CA LEU A 22 -0.85 -2.51 -0.72
C LEU A 22 0.30 -2.10 0.22
N VAL A 23 -0.03 -1.42 1.31
CA VAL A 23 0.92 -0.96 2.33
C VAL A 23 0.84 -1.86 3.57
N MET A 24 1.96 -2.48 3.94
CA MET A 24 2.05 -3.49 5.00
C MET A 24 2.31 -2.88 6.39
N ILE A 25 1.38 -2.06 6.90
CA ILE A 25 1.57 -1.36 8.18
C ILE A 25 0.80 -1.94 9.37
N GLU A 26 -0.36 -2.60 9.19
CA GLU A 26 -1.05 -3.22 10.34
C GLU A 26 -2.13 -4.27 10.00
N ILE A 27 -3.04 -3.99 9.06
CA ILE A 27 -4.29 -4.77 8.92
C ILE A 27 -4.15 -5.95 7.94
N SER A 28 -3.39 -5.76 6.86
CA SER A 28 -3.10 -6.83 5.91
C SER A 28 -1.77 -7.50 6.24
N SER A 29 -1.80 -8.81 6.47
CA SER A 29 -0.60 -9.64 6.60
C SER A 29 -0.29 -10.31 5.27
N ARG A 30 0.96 -10.74 5.06
CA ARG A 30 1.32 -11.48 3.83
C ARG A 30 0.53 -12.78 3.72
N ALA A 31 0.16 -13.38 4.85
CA ALA A 31 -0.68 -14.57 4.90
C ALA A 31 -2.11 -14.27 4.42
N SER A 32 -2.71 -13.15 4.86
CA SER A 32 -4.09 -12.82 4.49
C SER A 32 -4.25 -12.48 3.00
N ILE A 33 -3.18 -12.06 2.32
CA ILE A 33 -3.21 -11.87 0.86
C ILE A 33 -3.58 -13.17 0.14
N ALA A 34 -3.19 -14.33 0.68
CA ALA A 34 -3.49 -15.63 0.08
C ALA A 34 -4.99 -15.94 0.08
N ASP A 35 -5.76 -15.35 1.00
CA ASP A 35 -7.19 -15.60 1.19
C ASP A 35 -8.07 -14.91 0.13
N PHE A 36 -7.52 -13.96 -0.61
CA PHE A 36 -8.25 -13.25 -1.66
C PHE A 36 -8.01 -13.87 -3.04
N PRO A 37 -8.97 -13.85 -3.97
CA PRO A 37 -8.78 -14.34 -5.34
C PRO A 37 -8.11 -13.32 -6.29
N PHE A 38 -7.68 -12.17 -5.76
CA PHE A 38 -7.03 -11.09 -6.50
C PHE A 38 -5.78 -10.59 -5.77
N ARG A 39 -4.90 -9.87 -6.47
CA ARG A 39 -3.63 -9.36 -5.94
C ARG A 39 -3.44 -7.88 -6.25
N PRO A 40 -2.82 -7.10 -5.34
CA PRO A 40 -2.39 -5.76 -5.66
C PRO A 40 -1.28 -5.78 -6.71
N ASN A 41 -1.07 -4.67 -7.41
CA ASN A 41 0.03 -4.56 -8.38
C ASN A 41 1.40 -4.43 -7.71
N GLN A 42 1.46 -3.79 -6.54
CA GLN A 42 2.67 -3.63 -5.74
C GLN A 42 2.36 -3.81 -4.25
N ILE A 43 3.35 -4.28 -3.50
CA ILE A 43 3.28 -4.44 -2.04
C ILE A 43 4.52 -3.75 -1.45
N VAL A 44 4.32 -2.82 -0.52
CA VAL A 44 5.38 -2.02 0.13
C VAL A 44 5.23 -2.06 1.64
N ASN A 45 6.31 -1.89 2.41
CA ASN A 45 6.21 -1.86 3.88
C ASN A 45 5.80 -0.49 4.44
N GLY A 46 5.77 0.53 3.58
CA GLY A 46 5.29 1.86 3.91
C GLY A 46 5.26 2.75 2.68
N VAL A 47 4.48 3.84 2.76
CA VAL A 47 4.35 4.80 1.65
C VAL A 47 5.68 5.47 1.30
N TYR A 48 6.62 5.54 2.25
CA TYR A 48 7.96 6.10 2.04
C TYR A 48 8.77 5.33 0.99
N GLU A 49 8.47 4.06 0.71
CA GLU A 49 9.15 3.28 -0.34
C GLU A 49 8.73 3.72 -1.75
N LEU A 50 7.71 4.57 -1.89
CA LEU A 50 7.22 5.10 -3.17
C LEU A 50 7.88 6.44 -3.55
N LEU A 51 8.83 6.92 -2.76
CA LEU A 51 9.52 8.18 -3.00
C LEU A 51 10.82 7.93 -3.77
N ASP A 52 11.06 8.73 -4.81
CA ASP A 52 12.30 8.66 -5.60
C ASP A 52 13.49 9.25 -4.84
N ASP A 53 13.25 10.31 -4.07
CA ASP A 53 14.23 10.93 -3.16
C ASP A 53 13.76 10.78 -1.70
N PRO A 54 14.65 10.45 -0.75
CA PRO A 54 14.31 10.47 0.66
C PRO A 54 13.85 11.88 1.03
N VAL A 55 12.67 12.01 1.65
CA VAL A 55 12.28 13.30 2.24
C VAL A 55 13.36 13.65 3.26
N ASP A 56 14.13 14.69 2.98
CA ASP A 56 14.92 15.36 4.00
C ASP A 56 13.91 15.73 5.09
N ARG A 57 13.96 15.00 6.21
CA ARG A 57 13.23 15.43 7.39
C ARG A 57 13.95 16.70 7.81
N ASP A 58 13.45 17.84 7.35
CA ASP A 58 13.81 19.12 7.90
C ASP A 58 13.79 18.95 9.41
N ASP A 59 14.97 19.05 10.00
CA ASP A 59 15.20 18.99 11.44
C ASP A 59 14.29 20.03 12.07
N ASP A 60 13.16 19.59 12.63
CA ASP A 60 12.20 20.37 13.41
C ASP A 60 12.85 20.76 14.76
N SER A 61 14.06 21.30 14.69
CA SER A 61 14.71 22.04 15.76
C SER A 61 14.19 23.49 15.74
N GLN A 62 12.94 23.65 16.18
CA GLN A 62 12.39 24.91 16.69
C GLN A 62 11.76 24.70 18.07
#